data_AF-A0A520TRL9-F1
#
_entry.id   AF-A0A520TRL9-F1
#
_cell.length_a   1.000
_cell.length_b   1.000
_cell.length_c   1.000
_cell.angle_alpha   90.00
_cell.angle_beta   90.00
_cell.angle_gamma   90.00
#
_symmetry.space_group_name_H-M   'P 1'
#
loop_
_entity.id
_entity.type
_entity.pdbx_description
1 polymer ?
#
loop_
_entity_poly.entity_id
_entity_poly.type
_entity_poly.pdbx_seq_one_letter_code
_entity_poly.pdbx_strand_id
1 'polypeptide(L)'
;MIFKRNIIFLLLFFCSFTNSQLRIEVTEGIKDPIRIAIVPISWNLDTPPKVYLDQIISEDLESFGEFISLPPRNMLSFPTSEEEILYRDWNLLGVDYLVVGSAVLGKDLQDVVVGFSIINITRQRVIKRSISKGSSAFLKSLGHVMSDRIYKEINGIPGIFSTKISYVNNESLPEKNYFLRVTDIDGENDSVLFSSPEPIMSPSWSSDGQKIAYVSFEEGQSRIYIQEVYTGKRRSLKFEPGINSSPNWSPKDKYIAAVLSKGDNPDIYSYDVKRGKWKRLTNHFGIDTEPDWSPDGRKILFTSNRSGTPQVYEMIVSNKRIKRKTFEGSYNARGRYTPDGKSIVFVHRKNGMFHIAIQNLLNGKMKILTNTQLDESPTISPNGNVIIYATKSKEEDILAGISIDGKTRFILPTNSGGVREPSWSPLLKSLE
;
A
#
# COMPACT_ATOMS: atom_id res chain seq x y z
N MET A 1 71.01 -25.09 2.00
CA MET A 1 69.76 -24.89 2.78
C MET A 1 68.82 -24.02 1.95
N ILE A 2 67.87 -24.63 1.24
CA ILE A 2 66.95 -23.95 0.31
C ILE A 2 65.60 -23.77 1.02
N PHE A 3 65.18 -22.53 1.20
CA PHE A 3 63.87 -22.16 1.75
C PHE A 3 62.77 -22.46 0.73
N LYS A 4 61.80 -23.31 1.08
CA LYS A 4 60.50 -23.41 0.38
C LYS A 4 59.49 -22.54 1.11
N ARG A 5 59.02 -21.48 0.44
CA ARG A 5 57.93 -20.61 0.90
C ARG A 5 56.64 -21.04 0.22
N ASN A 6 55.77 -21.74 0.95
CA ASN A 6 54.43 -22.08 0.49
C ASN A 6 53.55 -20.83 0.59
N ILE A 7 53.03 -20.36 -0.55
CA ILE A 7 52.03 -19.29 -0.62
C ILE A 7 50.66 -19.96 -0.65
N ILE A 8 49.87 -19.74 0.41
CA ILE A 8 48.46 -20.14 0.48
C ILE A 8 47.64 -19.02 -0.15
N PHE A 9 46.96 -19.30 -1.26
CA PHE A 9 45.97 -18.41 -1.85
C PHE A 9 44.65 -18.57 -1.08
N LEU A 10 44.26 -17.53 -0.33
CA LEU A 10 42.97 -17.47 0.35
C LEU A 10 41.93 -16.90 -0.65
N LEU A 11 41.07 -17.76 -1.20
CA LEU A 11 39.90 -17.33 -1.97
C LEU A 11 38.84 -16.76 -1.01
N LEU A 12 38.75 -15.43 -0.93
CA LEU A 12 37.64 -14.72 -0.30
C LEU A 12 36.42 -14.81 -1.22
N PHE A 13 35.51 -15.74 -0.93
CA PHE A 13 34.14 -15.69 -1.45
C PHE A 13 33.44 -14.49 -0.81
N PHE A 14 33.28 -13.41 -1.57
CA PHE A 14 32.33 -12.36 -1.23
C PHE A 14 30.92 -12.95 -1.41
N CYS A 15 30.31 -13.41 -0.32
CA CYS A 15 28.86 -13.55 -0.29
C CYS A 15 28.24 -12.16 -0.36
N SER A 16 27.70 -11.80 -1.52
CA SER A 16 26.75 -10.70 -1.62
C SER A 16 25.51 -11.10 -0.81
N PHE A 17 25.32 -10.50 0.36
CA PHE A 17 24.03 -10.56 1.03
C PHE A 17 23.03 -9.80 0.16
N THR A 18 22.28 -10.51 -0.67
CA THR A 18 21.11 -9.96 -1.34
C THR A 18 19.99 -9.86 -0.30
N ASN A 19 19.90 -8.73 0.39
CA ASN A 19 18.72 -8.38 1.17
C ASN A 19 17.60 -8.03 0.17
N SER A 20 16.88 -9.03 -0.34
CA SER A 20 15.65 -8.75 -1.09
C SER A 20 14.60 -8.16 -0.15
N GLN A 21 14.21 -6.93 -0.42
CA GLN A 21 13.13 -6.24 0.29
C GLN A 21 11.77 -6.75 -0.20
N LEU A 22 10.68 -6.34 0.45
CA LEU A 22 9.32 -6.70 0.08
C LEU A 22 8.95 -6.05 -1.27
N ARG A 23 9.40 -6.64 -2.38
CA ARG A 23 9.28 -6.06 -3.72
C ARG A 23 8.07 -6.61 -4.45
N ILE A 24 7.42 -5.77 -5.25
CA ILE A 24 6.32 -6.21 -6.11
C ILE A 24 6.85 -7.06 -7.26
N GLU A 25 6.31 -8.27 -7.39
CA GLU A 25 6.55 -9.17 -8.52
C GLU A 25 5.23 -9.45 -9.25
N VAL A 26 5.07 -8.92 -10.47
CA VAL A 26 3.87 -9.14 -11.29
C VAL A 26 3.85 -10.59 -11.78
N THR A 27 2.81 -11.33 -11.43
CA THR A 27 2.62 -12.75 -11.79
C THR A 27 1.65 -12.93 -12.95
N GLU A 28 0.71 -12.01 -13.11
CA GLU A 28 -0.23 -11.95 -14.24
C GLU A 28 -0.46 -10.47 -14.57
N GLY A 29 -0.16 -10.05 -15.80
CA GLY A 29 -0.37 -8.67 -16.27
C GLY A 29 -1.59 -8.54 -17.18
N ILE A 30 -2.01 -7.31 -17.48
CA ILE A 30 -3.07 -7.06 -18.45
C ILE A 30 -2.61 -7.36 -19.88
N LYS A 31 -3.54 -7.75 -20.75
CA LYS A 31 -3.23 -8.14 -22.14
C LYS A 31 -2.68 -7.00 -23.01
N ASP A 32 -3.12 -5.78 -22.75
CA ASP A 32 -2.79 -4.60 -23.55
C ASP A 32 -2.45 -3.44 -22.61
N PRO A 33 -1.23 -3.42 -22.05
CA PRO A 33 -0.78 -2.36 -21.15
C PRO A 33 -0.45 -1.09 -21.90
N ILE A 34 -0.56 0.05 -21.22
CA ILE A 34 -0.20 1.35 -21.78
C ILE A 34 1.31 1.36 -22.04
N ARG A 35 1.71 1.58 -23.28
CA ARG A 35 3.13 1.66 -23.68
C ARG A 35 3.61 3.08 -23.46
N ILE A 36 4.55 3.26 -22.54
CA ILE A 36 5.10 4.56 -22.21
C ILE A 36 6.62 4.58 -22.44
N ALA A 37 7.15 5.70 -22.90
CA ALA A 37 8.60 5.92 -22.95
C ALA A 37 8.97 7.06 -22.00
N ILE A 38 9.88 6.80 -21.07
CA ILE A 38 10.46 7.81 -20.18
C ILE A 38 11.87 8.08 -20.68
N VAL A 39 12.05 9.20 -21.40
CA VAL A 39 13.37 9.55 -21.92
C VAL A 39 14.30 9.84 -20.75
N PRO A 40 15.56 9.35 -20.77
CA PRO A 40 16.56 9.67 -19.76
C PRO A 40 16.60 11.17 -19.49
N ILE A 41 16.32 11.55 -18.25
CA ILE A 41 16.21 12.95 -17.88
C ILE A 41 17.59 13.59 -18.02
N SER A 42 17.68 14.67 -18.80
CA SER A 42 18.94 15.38 -18.98
C SER A 42 19.29 16.15 -17.71
N TRP A 43 20.56 16.07 -17.28
CA TRP A 43 21.06 16.76 -16.10
C TRP A 43 22.11 17.78 -16.51
N ASN A 44 21.99 19.00 -16.02
CA ASN A 44 23.08 19.97 -16.09
C ASN A 44 23.90 19.91 -14.80
N LEU A 45 24.66 18.82 -14.62
CA LEU A 45 25.50 18.56 -13.45
C LEU A 45 26.95 18.28 -13.86
N ASP A 46 27.90 18.73 -13.06
CA ASP A 46 29.33 18.40 -13.23
C ASP A 46 29.62 16.91 -13.01
N THR A 47 28.75 16.21 -12.27
CA THR A 47 28.83 14.77 -12.02
C THR A 47 27.48 14.09 -12.27
N PRO A 48 27.47 12.88 -12.86
CA PRO A 48 26.23 12.16 -13.11
C PRO A 48 25.55 11.78 -11.79
N PRO A 49 24.21 11.82 -11.72
CA PRO A 49 23.49 11.41 -10.52
C PRO A 49 23.69 9.91 -10.27
N LYS A 50 23.68 9.51 -9.00
CA LYS A 50 23.79 8.09 -8.61
C LYS A 50 22.53 7.28 -8.91
N VAL A 51 21.40 7.96 -9.05
CA VAL A 51 20.07 7.38 -9.25
C VAL A 51 19.40 8.13 -10.40
N TYR A 52 18.85 7.38 -11.35
CA TYR A 52 18.24 7.92 -12.56
C TYR A 52 16.72 7.99 -12.38
N LEU A 53 16.16 9.20 -12.53
CA LEU A 53 14.73 9.45 -12.33
C LEU A 53 13.87 8.71 -13.35
N ASP A 54 14.33 8.58 -14.59
CA ASP A 54 13.64 7.82 -15.65
C ASP A 54 13.49 6.34 -15.30
N GLN A 55 14.48 5.75 -14.62
CA GLN A 55 14.42 4.37 -14.15
C GLN A 55 13.39 4.20 -13.05
N ILE A 56 13.41 5.08 -12.03
CA ILE A 56 12.41 5.06 -10.93
C ILE A 56 11.00 5.19 -11.50
N ILE A 57 10.78 6.15 -12.41
CA ILE A 57 9.46 6.38 -13.01
C ILE A 57 9.00 5.17 -13.81
N SER A 58 9.91 4.54 -14.55
CA SER A 58 9.58 3.33 -15.33
C SER A 58 9.21 2.17 -14.41
N GLU A 59 10.00 1.92 -13.35
CA GLU A 59 9.75 0.86 -12.36
C GLU A 59 8.42 1.08 -11.61
N ASP A 60 8.14 2.32 -11.21
CA ASP A 60 6.88 2.70 -10.57
C ASP A 60 5.68 2.36 -11.47
N LEU A 61 5.67 2.89 -12.70
CA LEU A 61 4.53 2.72 -13.61
C LEU A 61 4.30 1.24 -13.99
N GLU A 62 5.36 0.44 -14.05
CA GLU A 62 5.28 -1.00 -14.31
C GLU A 62 4.83 -1.83 -13.10
N SER A 63 4.91 -1.29 -11.86
CA SER A 63 4.73 -2.05 -10.62
C SER A 63 3.40 -2.80 -10.53
N PHE A 64 2.32 -2.28 -11.13
CA PHE A 64 0.99 -2.90 -11.10
C PHE A 64 0.54 -3.42 -12.47
N GLY A 65 1.48 -3.59 -13.40
CA GLY A 65 1.24 -4.16 -14.73
C GLY A 65 0.27 -3.39 -15.62
N GLU A 66 -0.04 -2.13 -15.27
CA GLU A 66 -0.89 -1.24 -16.08
C GLU A 66 -0.12 -0.59 -17.24
N PHE A 67 1.19 -0.43 -17.05
CA PHE A 67 2.10 0.14 -18.04
C PHE A 67 3.19 -0.86 -18.41
N ILE A 68 3.77 -0.64 -19.59
CA ILE A 68 5.06 -1.20 -19.98
C ILE A 68 5.93 -0.07 -20.50
N SER A 69 7.14 0.05 -19.96
CA SER A 69 8.10 1.08 -20.37
C SER A 69 8.94 0.60 -21.56
N LEU A 70 9.15 1.50 -22.53
CA LEU A 70 10.12 1.27 -23.58
C LEU A 70 11.53 1.55 -23.01
N PRO A 71 12.43 0.55 -22.95
CA PRO A 71 13.74 0.77 -22.36
C PRO A 71 14.60 1.71 -23.22
N PRO A 72 15.49 2.54 -22.63
CA PRO A 72 16.30 3.53 -23.37
C PRO A 72 17.08 2.96 -24.56
N ARG A 73 17.60 1.74 -24.44
CA ARG A 73 18.33 1.04 -25.53
C ARG A 73 17.50 0.77 -26.79
N ASN A 74 16.17 0.80 -26.68
CA ASN A 74 15.24 0.59 -27.79
C ASN A 74 14.66 1.91 -28.32
N MET A 75 15.05 3.06 -27.76
CA MET A 75 14.62 4.37 -28.23
C MET A 75 15.42 4.78 -29.47
N LEU A 76 14.76 5.46 -30.40
CA LEU A 76 15.41 5.97 -31.63
C LEU A 76 16.12 7.31 -31.41
N SER A 77 15.72 8.07 -30.38
CA SER A 77 16.29 9.35 -30.00
C SER A 77 16.05 9.65 -28.52
N PHE A 78 16.77 10.64 -27.98
CA PHE A 78 16.65 11.12 -26.60
C PHE A 78 16.33 12.62 -26.57
N PRO A 79 15.12 13.04 -27.01
CA PRO A 79 14.74 14.44 -27.04
C PRO A 79 14.70 15.02 -25.64
N THR A 80 15.33 16.18 -25.45
CA THR A 80 15.38 16.90 -24.17
C THR A 80 14.36 18.04 -24.09
N SER A 81 13.75 18.38 -25.22
CA SER A 81 12.74 19.44 -25.39
C SER A 81 11.58 18.94 -26.27
N GLU A 82 10.48 19.70 -26.30
CA GLU A 82 9.29 19.32 -27.07
C GLU A 82 9.51 19.48 -28.58
N GLU A 83 10.35 20.44 -28.95
CA GLU A 83 10.69 20.78 -30.34
C GLU A 83 11.55 19.69 -31.01
N GLU A 84 12.30 18.91 -30.23
CA GLU A 84 13.11 17.78 -30.71
C GLU A 84 12.27 16.52 -30.99
N ILE A 85 10.99 16.48 -30.61
CA ILE A 85 10.16 15.28 -30.70
C ILE A 85 9.70 15.04 -32.14
N LEU A 86 10.20 13.96 -32.75
CA LEU A 86 9.68 13.42 -33.99
C LEU A 86 8.59 12.36 -33.72
N TYR A 87 7.32 12.77 -33.70
CA TYR A 87 6.17 11.90 -33.37
C TYR A 87 6.11 10.59 -34.18
N ARG A 88 6.56 10.62 -35.45
CA ARG A 88 6.58 9.42 -36.31
C ARG A 88 7.43 8.32 -35.69
N ASP A 89 8.58 8.65 -35.12
CA ASP A 89 9.55 7.68 -34.60
C ASP A 89 8.98 6.94 -33.38
N TRP A 90 8.26 7.66 -32.52
CA TRP A 90 7.58 7.07 -31.36
C TRP A 90 6.33 6.26 -31.74
N ASN A 91 5.58 6.69 -32.76
CA ASN A 91 4.47 5.90 -33.32
C ASN A 91 4.98 4.57 -33.90
N LEU A 92 6.14 4.56 -34.56
CA LEU A 92 6.75 3.34 -35.10
C LEU A 92 7.13 2.34 -33.99
N LEU A 93 7.52 2.84 -32.81
CA LEU A 93 7.82 2.03 -31.63
C LEU A 93 6.55 1.58 -30.88
N GLY A 94 5.37 2.01 -31.33
CA GLY A 94 4.09 1.70 -30.69
C GLY A 94 3.96 2.30 -29.29
N VAL A 95 4.56 3.46 -29.05
CA VAL A 95 4.46 4.18 -27.78
C VAL A 95 3.18 5.02 -27.75
N ASP A 96 2.38 4.89 -26.69
CA ASP A 96 1.16 5.66 -26.49
C ASP A 96 1.47 7.04 -25.87
N TYR A 97 2.36 7.05 -24.88
CA TYR A 97 2.77 8.24 -24.13
C TYR A 97 4.29 8.38 -24.05
N LEU A 98 4.76 9.61 -24.16
CA LEU A 98 6.17 9.95 -24.03
C LEU A 98 6.33 10.96 -22.89
N VAL A 99 7.35 10.77 -22.06
CA VAL A 99 7.78 11.71 -21.04
C VAL A 99 9.18 12.18 -21.38
N VAL A 100 9.32 13.49 -21.58
CA VAL A 100 10.61 14.17 -21.79
C VAL A 100 10.80 15.21 -20.70
N GLY A 101 12.03 15.45 -20.30
CA GLY A 101 12.30 16.46 -19.28
C GLY A 101 13.77 16.67 -19.03
N SER A 102 14.03 17.71 -18.24
CA SER A 102 15.37 18.08 -17.79
C SER A 102 15.35 18.43 -16.30
N ALA A 103 16.47 18.15 -15.65
CA ALA A 103 16.72 18.43 -14.26
C ALA A 103 17.83 19.48 -14.14
N VAL A 104 17.59 20.49 -13.31
CA VAL A 104 18.54 21.53 -12.96
C VAL A 104 18.68 21.64 -11.45
N LEU A 105 19.85 22.09 -10.98
CA LEU A 105 19.99 22.46 -9.57
C LEU A 105 19.17 23.72 -9.27
N GLY A 106 18.56 23.74 -8.09
CA GLY A 106 17.83 24.89 -7.58
C GLY A 106 18.76 26.00 -7.07
N LYS A 107 18.20 26.93 -6.29
CA LYS A 107 18.98 28.02 -5.68
C LYS A 107 19.93 27.51 -4.60
N ASP A 108 19.48 26.52 -3.83
CA ASP A 108 20.32 25.79 -2.90
C ASP A 108 20.95 24.60 -3.61
N LEU A 109 22.23 24.29 -3.34
CA LEU A 109 22.98 23.21 -4.00
C LEU A 109 22.39 21.81 -3.81
N GLN A 110 21.49 21.66 -2.84
CA GLN A 110 20.78 20.41 -2.59
C GLN A 110 19.41 20.35 -3.28
N ASP A 111 18.90 21.46 -3.81
CA ASP A 111 17.62 21.49 -4.49
C ASP A 111 17.78 20.99 -5.93
N VAL A 112 16.81 20.19 -6.36
CA VAL A 112 16.66 19.71 -7.73
C VAL A 112 15.29 20.14 -8.22
N VAL A 113 15.26 20.79 -9.38
CA VAL A 113 14.04 21.17 -10.08
C VAL A 113 13.99 20.40 -11.38
N VAL A 114 12.93 19.61 -11.56
CA VAL A 114 12.72 18.78 -12.74
C VAL A 114 11.52 19.31 -13.50
N GLY A 115 11.76 19.87 -14.68
CA GLY A 115 10.74 20.23 -15.64
C GLY A 115 10.50 19.07 -16.58
N PHE A 116 9.25 18.64 -16.74
CA PHE A 116 8.91 17.56 -17.66
C PHE A 116 7.57 17.76 -18.33
N SER A 117 7.45 17.19 -19.52
CA SER A 117 6.25 17.21 -20.33
C SER A 117 5.76 15.78 -20.57
N ILE A 118 4.45 15.60 -20.48
CA ILE A 118 3.76 14.36 -20.82
C ILE A 118 3.10 14.59 -22.17
N ILE A 119 3.38 13.72 -23.12
CA ILE A 119 2.96 13.81 -24.51
C ILE A 119 2.15 12.58 -24.86
N ASN A 120 1.00 12.79 -25.52
CA ASN A 120 0.26 11.69 -26.14
C ASN A 120 0.70 11.58 -27.60
N ILE A 121 1.31 10.44 -27.95
CA ILE A 121 1.94 10.22 -29.24
C ILE A 121 0.90 10.03 -30.36
N THR A 122 -0.20 9.33 -30.06
CA THR A 122 -1.29 9.10 -31.01
C THR A 122 -1.99 10.41 -31.42
N ARG A 123 -2.20 11.31 -30.45
CA ARG A 123 -2.82 12.63 -30.66
C ARG A 123 -1.84 13.72 -31.03
N GLN A 124 -0.54 13.39 -31.08
CA GLN A 124 0.56 14.29 -31.39
C GLN A 124 0.51 15.63 -30.62
N ARG A 125 0.28 15.56 -29.31
CA ARG A 125 0.16 16.76 -28.48
C ARG A 125 0.70 16.56 -27.07
N VAL A 126 1.24 17.63 -26.52
CA VAL A 126 1.54 17.74 -25.09
C VAL A 126 0.21 17.77 -24.33
N ILE A 127 0.01 16.83 -23.41
CA ILE A 127 -1.17 16.81 -22.54
C ILE A 127 -0.94 17.61 -21.27
N LYS A 128 0.30 17.61 -20.76
CA LYS A 128 0.65 18.31 -19.53
C LYS A 128 2.12 18.71 -19.50
N ARG A 129 2.39 19.89 -18.96
CA ARG A 129 3.72 20.32 -18.48
C ARG A 129 3.68 20.39 -16.97
N SER A 130 4.73 19.90 -16.32
CA SER A 130 4.81 19.79 -14.87
C SER A 130 6.22 20.13 -14.39
N ILE A 131 6.30 20.63 -13.16
CA ILE A 131 7.57 20.92 -12.48
C ILE A 131 7.52 20.24 -11.12
N SER A 132 8.46 19.34 -10.86
CA SER A 132 8.66 18.74 -9.53
C SER A 132 9.93 19.31 -8.90
N LYS A 133 9.88 19.55 -7.59
CA LYS A 133 11.02 20.03 -6.81
C LYS A 133 11.28 19.05 -5.68
N GLY A 134 12.54 18.82 -5.38
CA GLY A 134 12.95 17.95 -4.28
C GLY A 134 14.43 18.13 -3.97
N SER A 135 14.93 17.33 -3.05
CA SER A 135 16.35 17.34 -2.71
C SER A 135 17.11 16.28 -3.51
N SER A 136 18.35 16.60 -3.90
CA SER A 136 19.30 15.64 -4.50
C SER A 136 19.64 14.47 -3.57
N ALA A 137 19.42 14.61 -2.27
CA ALA A 137 19.56 13.51 -1.31
C ALA A 137 18.37 12.53 -1.34
N PHE A 138 17.21 12.94 -1.86
CA PHE A 138 15.95 12.18 -1.84
C PHE A 138 15.37 11.99 -3.26
N LEU A 139 16.23 11.70 -4.24
CA LEU A 139 15.83 11.56 -5.65
C LEU A 139 14.82 10.43 -5.89
N LYS A 140 14.85 9.33 -5.12
CA LYS A 140 13.83 8.28 -5.21
C LYS A 140 12.44 8.81 -4.90
N SER A 141 12.28 9.50 -3.76
CA SER A 141 11.01 10.13 -3.39
C SER A 141 10.54 11.16 -4.42
N LEU A 142 11.47 11.91 -5.03
CA LEU A 142 11.15 12.81 -6.14
C LEU A 142 10.63 12.04 -7.37
N GLY A 143 11.26 10.92 -7.71
CA GLY A 143 10.82 9.99 -8.75
C GLY A 143 9.39 9.51 -8.52
N HIS A 144 9.07 8.98 -7.34
CA HIS A 144 7.71 8.54 -7.00
C HIS A 144 6.66 9.66 -7.13
N VAL A 145 6.99 10.88 -6.72
CA VAL A 145 6.09 12.05 -6.89
C VAL A 145 5.91 12.39 -8.37
N MET A 146 6.95 12.25 -9.20
CA MET A 146 6.82 12.42 -10.66
C MET A 146 5.94 11.32 -11.26
N SER A 147 6.15 10.06 -10.89
CA SER A 147 5.32 8.92 -11.29
C SER A 147 3.86 9.14 -10.94
N ASP A 148 3.58 9.66 -9.75
CA ASP A 148 2.21 9.96 -9.31
C ASP A 148 1.51 11.00 -10.18
N ARG A 149 2.26 12.01 -10.62
CA ARG A 149 1.75 13.06 -11.51
C ARG A 149 1.54 12.52 -12.93
N ILE A 150 2.45 11.69 -13.43
CA ILE A 150 2.34 11.05 -14.74
C ILE A 150 1.12 10.14 -14.78
N TYR A 151 1.00 9.25 -13.79
CA TYR A 151 -0.13 8.33 -13.66
C TYR A 151 -1.46 9.07 -13.55
N LYS A 152 -1.52 10.16 -12.76
CA LYS A 152 -2.72 10.97 -12.64
C LYS A 152 -3.15 11.60 -13.96
N GLU A 153 -2.21 12.11 -14.75
CA GLU A 153 -2.52 12.72 -16.03
C GLU A 153 -3.01 11.68 -17.06
N ILE A 154 -2.42 10.48 -17.06
CA ILE A 154 -2.77 9.43 -18.02
C ILE A 154 -4.08 8.71 -17.62
N ASN A 155 -4.20 8.29 -16.36
CA ASN A 155 -5.31 7.45 -15.88
C ASN A 155 -6.47 8.27 -15.27
N GLY A 156 -6.26 9.55 -14.97
CA GLY A 156 -7.29 10.44 -14.39
C GLY A 156 -7.58 10.20 -12.90
N ILE A 157 -6.83 9.30 -12.24
CA ILE A 157 -6.92 9.01 -10.80
C ILE A 157 -5.55 9.22 -10.13
N PRO A 158 -5.48 9.56 -8.83
CA PRO A 158 -4.20 9.78 -8.17
C PRO A 158 -3.25 8.58 -8.31
N GLY A 159 -1.96 8.84 -8.54
CA GLY A 159 -0.92 7.82 -8.38
C GLY A 159 -0.72 7.44 -6.91
N ILE A 160 -0.08 6.30 -6.70
CA ILE A 160 0.12 5.68 -5.38
C ILE A 160 1.58 5.30 -5.11
N PHE A 161 2.53 5.75 -5.94
CA PHE A 161 3.93 5.35 -5.85
C PHE A 161 4.65 6.02 -4.68
N SER A 162 4.20 7.20 -4.25
CA SER A 162 4.70 7.84 -3.02
C SER A 162 4.07 7.31 -1.72
N THR A 163 3.20 6.29 -1.81
CA THR A 163 2.52 5.73 -0.64
C THR A 163 3.38 4.69 0.07
N LYS A 164 2.97 4.37 1.30
CA LYS A 164 3.62 3.37 2.15
C LYS A 164 2.66 2.26 2.47
N ILE A 165 3.22 1.12 2.87
CA ILE A 165 2.46 0.05 3.51
C ILE A 165 3.05 -0.24 4.88
N SER A 166 2.17 -0.57 5.83
CA SER A 166 2.58 -1.21 7.07
C SER A 166 2.11 -2.65 7.07
N TYR A 167 2.87 -3.52 7.71
CA TYR A 167 2.57 -4.94 7.78
C TYR A 167 3.16 -5.52 9.07
N VAL A 168 2.63 -6.66 9.49
CA VAL A 168 3.17 -7.43 10.61
C VAL A 168 3.99 -8.57 10.04
N ASN A 169 5.23 -8.65 10.47
CA ASN A 169 6.14 -9.72 10.18
C ASN A 169 6.38 -10.54 11.45
N ASN A 170 6.46 -11.87 11.32
CA ASN A 170 6.94 -12.75 12.38
C ASN A 170 8.27 -13.34 11.96
N GLU A 171 9.25 -13.37 12.87
CA GLU A 171 10.49 -14.12 12.66
C GLU A 171 10.61 -15.16 13.76
N SER A 172 11.07 -16.37 13.40
CA SER A 172 11.12 -17.51 14.32
C SER A 172 12.54 -17.84 14.82
N LEU A 173 13.57 -17.09 14.39
CA LEU A 173 14.97 -17.36 14.73
C LEU A 173 15.70 -16.06 15.11
N PRO A 174 16.47 -16.02 16.22
CA PRO A 174 16.70 -17.10 17.18
C PRO A 174 15.55 -17.34 18.17
N GLU A 175 14.68 -16.36 18.39
CA GLU A 175 13.46 -16.47 19.20
C GLU A 175 12.28 -15.88 18.43
N LYS A 176 11.07 -16.36 18.71
CA LYS A 176 9.87 -15.86 18.06
C LYS A 176 9.62 -14.40 18.43
N ASN A 177 9.59 -13.53 17.42
CA ASN A 177 9.36 -12.10 17.61
C ASN A 177 8.40 -11.58 16.53
N TYR A 178 7.61 -10.57 16.87
CA TYR A 178 6.70 -9.90 15.96
C TYR A 178 7.15 -8.47 15.71
N PHE A 179 7.12 -8.04 14.46
CA PHE A 179 7.54 -6.72 14.04
C PHE A 179 6.40 -6.02 13.31
N LEU A 180 6.03 -4.83 13.76
CA LEU A 180 5.28 -3.88 12.96
C LEU A 180 6.29 -3.12 12.09
N ARG A 181 6.20 -3.30 10.78
CA ARG A 181 7.11 -2.70 9.81
C ARG A 181 6.40 -1.67 8.95
N VAL A 182 7.15 -0.71 8.42
CA VAL A 182 6.69 0.31 7.47
C VAL A 182 7.71 0.42 6.35
N THR A 183 7.22 0.37 5.11
CA THR A 183 8.02 0.43 3.88
C THR A 183 7.30 1.28 2.83
N ASP A 184 8.04 1.81 1.87
CA ASP A 184 7.45 2.34 0.63
C ASP A 184 6.75 1.23 -0.14
N ILE A 185 5.82 1.58 -1.03
CA ILE A 185 5.01 0.59 -1.74
C ILE A 185 5.84 -0.36 -2.62
N ASP A 186 7.01 0.07 -3.06
CA ASP A 186 7.99 -0.70 -3.83
C ASP A 186 8.88 -1.62 -2.96
N GLY A 187 8.75 -1.55 -1.63
CA GLY A 187 9.55 -2.31 -0.66
C GLY A 187 10.78 -1.58 -0.13
N GLU A 188 11.10 -0.41 -0.65
CA GLU A 188 12.24 0.37 -0.19
C GLU A 188 11.96 1.04 1.16
N ASN A 189 13.03 1.55 1.78
CA ASN A 189 12.97 2.23 3.08
C ASN A 189 12.23 1.43 4.17
N ASP A 190 12.32 0.10 4.12
CA ASP A 190 11.71 -0.79 5.10
C ASP A 190 12.34 -0.62 6.49
N SER A 191 11.49 -0.40 7.49
CA SER A 191 11.88 -0.07 8.85
C SER A 191 10.97 -0.70 9.88
N VAL A 192 11.54 -1.09 11.02
CA VAL A 192 10.77 -1.58 12.17
C VAL A 192 10.24 -0.38 12.95
N LEU A 193 8.92 -0.25 13.03
CA LEU A 193 8.26 0.75 13.86
C LEU A 193 8.14 0.26 15.32
N PHE A 194 7.85 -1.03 15.51
CA PHE A 194 7.72 -1.62 16.84
C PHE A 194 8.01 -3.12 16.79
N SER A 195 8.61 -3.66 17.85
CA SER A 195 8.86 -5.10 18.01
C SER A 195 8.30 -5.60 19.34
N SER A 196 7.84 -6.85 19.38
CA SER A 196 7.31 -7.48 20.58
C SER A 196 7.44 -8.99 20.54
N PRO A 197 7.82 -9.65 21.65
CA PRO A 197 7.79 -11.11 21.74
C PRO A 197 6.36 -11.67 21.64
N GLU A 198 5.35 -10.82 21.82
CA GLU A 198 3.94 -11.15 21.74
C GLU A 198 3.29 -10.61 20.46
N PRO A 199 2.15 -11.17 20.00
CA PRO A 199 1.53 -10.77 18.75
C PRO A 199 1.26 -9.26 18.62
N ILE A 200 1.41 -8.77 17.39
CA ILE A 200 0.96 -7.44 16.95
C ILE A 200 -0.11 -7.65 15.88
N MET A 201 -1.20 -6.88 15.93
CA MET A 201 -2.34 -7.09 15.02
C MET A 201 -2.99 -5.80 14.54
N SER A 202 -3.62 -5.89 13.37
CA SER A 202 -4.56 -4.91 12.80
C SER A 202 -4.01 -3.47 12.78
N PRO A 203 -2.87 -3.20 12.13
CA PRO A 203 -2.40 -1.84 11.96
C PRO A 203 -3.37 -1.02 11.09
N SER A 204 -3.59 0.23 11.46
CA SER A 204 -4.45 1.17 10.76
C SER A 204 -3.79 2.55 10.73
N TRP A 205 -3.58 3.08 9.53
CA TRP A 205 -3.05 4.42 9.32
C TRP A 205 -4.07 5.50 9.69
N SER A 206 -3.59 6.59 10.28
CA SER A 206 -4.33 7.85 10.34
C SER A 206 -4.48 8.45 8.94
N SER A 207 -5.52 9.24 8.71
CA SER A 207 -5.81 9.88 7.43
C SER A 207 -4.74 10.88 6.98
N ASP A 208 -3.96 11.42 7.93
CA ASP A 208 -2.80 12.27 7.68
C ASP A 208 -1.51 11.48 7.35
N GLY A 209 -1.52 10.14 7.48
CA GLY A 209 -0.36 9.28 7.24
C GLY A 209 0.76 9.38 8.29
N GLN A 210 0.56 10.09 9.40
CA GLN A 210 1.61 10.32 10.39
C GLN A 210 1.63 9.31 11.54
N LYS A 211 0.54 8.56 11.73
CA LYS A 211 0.35 7.68 12.88
C LYS A 211 -0.23 6.35 12.46
N ILE A 212 0.12 5.29 13.18
CA ILE A 212 -0.48 3.98 13.05
C ILE A 212 -1.10 3.61 14.40
N ALA A 213 -2.37 3.19 14.37
CA ALA A 213 -3.02 2.53 15.48
C ALA A 213 -2.92 1.01 15.29
N TYR A 214 -2.61 0.26 16.35
CA TYR A 214 -2.46 -1.19 16.27
C TYR A 214 -2.71 -1.85 17.62
N VAL A 215 -2.89 -3.16 17.62
CA VAL A 215 -3.03 -3.98 18.82
C VAL A 215 -1.69 -4.61 19.16
N SER A 216 -1.30 -4.55 20.43
CA SER A 216 -0.14 -5.26 20.98
C SER A 216 -0.58 -6.11 22.16
N PHE A 217 0.02 -7.29 22.29
CA PHE A 217 -0.15 -8.22 23.42
C PHE A 217 1.05 -8.22 24.37
N GLU A 218 1.99 -7.26 24.24
CA GLU A 218 3.25 -7.20 25.02
C GLU A 218 3.05 -7.18 26.55
N GLU A 219 1.87 -6.76 27.02
CA GLU A 219 1.51 -6.72 28.44
C GLU A 219 0.65 -7.93 28.87
N GLY A 220 0.63 -9.02 28.07
CA GLY A 220 -0.14 -10.24 28.31
C GLY A 220 -1.65 -10.14 27.99
N GLN A 221 -2.11 -8.98 27.53
CA GLN A 221 -3.51 -8.71 27.16
C GLN A 221 -3.58 -7.78 25.95
N SER A 222 -4.66 -7.86 25.18
CA SER A 222 -4.83 -7.00 23.99
C SER A 222 -4.96 -5.54 24.39
N ARG A 223 -4.06 -4.68 23.91
CA ARG A 223 -4.11 -3.22 24.10
C ARG A 223 -3.94 -2.51 22.78
N ILE A 224 -4.65 -1.38 22.63
CA ILE A 224 -4.55 -0.54 21.44
C ILE A 224 -3.57 0.59 21.71
N TYR A 225 -2.60 0.75 20.81
CA TYR A 225 -1.62 1.83 20.82
C TYR A 225 -1.79 2.71 19.59
N ILE A 226 -1.37 3.97 19.72
CA ILE A 226 -1.10 4.88 18.61
C ILE A 226 0.39 5.19 18.66
N GLN A 227 1.07 5.06 17.52
CA GLN A 227 2.47 5.40 17.37
C GLN A 227 2.68 6.33 16.18
N GLU A 228 3.49 7.37 16.38
CA GLU A 228 3.96 8.27 15.32
C GLU A 228 5.02 7.58 14.47
N VAL A 229 4.88 7.62 13.15
CA VAL A 229 5.72 6.85 12.22
C VAL A 229 7.15 7.38 12.18
N TYR A 230 7.34 8.70 12.17
CA TYR A 230 8.66 9.31 12.00
C TYR A 230 9.43 9.52 13.31
N THR A 231 8.73 9.77 14.42
CA THR A 231 9.36 10.04 15.72
C THR A 231 9.44 8.81 16.61
N GLY A 232 8.66 7.77 16.29
CA GLY A 232 8.48 6.59 17.15
C GLY A 232 7.67 6.86 18.42
N LYS A 233 7.20 8.10 18.66
CA LYS A 233 6.46 8.45 19.88
C LYS A 233 5.19 7.61 19.97
N ARG A 234 5.03 6.92 21.11
CA ARG A 234 4.00 5.91 21.31
C ARG A 234 3.14 6.22 22.54
N ARG A 235 1.84 5.96 22.45
CA ARG A 235 0.92 6.01 23.60
C ARG A 235 -0.18 4.98 23.48
N SER A 236 -0.65 4.43 24.59
CA SER A 236 -1.83 3.58 24.63
C SER A 236 -3.12 4.39 24.58
N LEU A 237 -4.20 3.77 24.09
CA LEU A 237 -5.56 4.25 24.33
C LEU A 237 -6.00 3.88 25.74
N LYS A 238 -7.08 4.51 26.21
CA LYS A 238 -7.70 4.13 27.49
C LYS A 238 -8.05 2.64 27.47
N PHE A 239 -7.47 1.89 28.40
CA PHE A 239 -7.74 0.47 28.56
C PHE A 239 -9.12 0.24 29.19
N GLU A 240 -9.80 -0.81 28.74
CA GLU A 240 -11.04 -1.30 29.32
C GLU A 240 -10.93 -2.82 29.54
N PRO A 241 -11.62 -3.41 30.53
CA PRO A 241 -11.56 -4.86 30.77
C PRO A 241 -11.93 -5.69 29.53
N GLY A 242 -11.26 -6.83 29.35
CA GLY A 242 -11.49 -7.75 28.23
C GLY A 242 -10.72 -7.39 26.96
N ILE A 243 -11.27 -7.75 25.80
CA ILE A 243 -10.67 -7.54 24.49
C ILE A 243 -10.69 -6.06 24.15
N ASN A 244 -9.56 -5.55 23.65
CA ASN A 244 -9.42 -4.22 23.05
C ASN A 244 -8.68 -4.40 21.72
N SER A 245 -9.40 -4.41 20.59
CA SER A 245 -8.82 -4.81 19.30
C SER A 245 -9.36 -4.07 18.07
N SER A 246 -8.80 -4.40 16.90
CA SER A 246 -9.20 -3.94 15.56
C SER A 246 -9.45 -2.42 15.45
N PRO A 247 -8.46 -1.57 15.76
CA PRO A 247 -8.59 -0.13 15.57
C PRO A 247 -8.73 0.23 14.08
N ASN A 248 -9.59 1.18 13.76
CA ASN A 248 -9.73 1.77 12.43
C ASN A 248 -9.96 3.28 12.55
N TRP A 249 -9.09 4.08 11.95
CA TRP A 249 -9.17 5.54 11.99
C TRP A 249 -10.35 6.08 11.20
N SER A 250 -11.01 7.11 11.74
CA SER A 250 -11.97 7.91 10.97
C SER A 250 -11.24 8.80 9.94
N PRO A 251 -11.85 9.15 8.79
CA PRO A 251 -11.22 9.94 7.71
C PRO A 251 -10.74 11.36 8.07
N LYS A 252 -10.93 11.82 9.31
CA LYS A 252 -10.48 13.14 9.82
C LYS A 252 -9.72 13.03 11.14
N ASP A 253 -9.27 11.82 11.49
CA ASP A 253 -8.47 11.52 12.68
C ASP A 253 -9.07 11.95 14.03
N LYS A 254 -10.38 12.24 14.07
CA LYS A 254 -11.08 12.61 15.31
C LYS A 254 -11.42 11.40 16.16
N TYR A 255 -11.75 10.29 15.50
CA TYR A 255 -12.20 9.07 16.13
C TYR A 255 -11.43 7.86 15.65
N ILE A 256 -11.35 6.84 16.50
CA ILE A 256 -10.96 5.48 16.13
C ILE A 256 -12.15 4.57 16.44
N ALA A 257 -12.63 3.81 15.47
CA ALA A 257 -13.53 2.69 15.76
C ALA A 257 -12.68 1.51 16.23
N ALA A 258 -13.15 0.78 17.24
CA ALA A 258 -12.46 -0.39 17.77
C ALA A 258 -13.45 -1.38 18.36
N VAL A 259 -12.96 -2.58 18.66
CA VAL A 259 -13.74 -3.65 19.28
C VAL A 259 -13.40 -3.72 20.74
N LEU A 260 -14.40 -3.59 21.62
CA LEU A 260 -14.25 -3.83 23.04
C LEU A 260 -15.21 -4.92 23.51
N SER A 261 -14.74 -5.79 24.41
CA SER A 261 -15.58 -6.81 25.07
C SER A 261 -15.77 -6.53 26.57
N LYS A 262 -15.78 -5.26 26.97
CA LYS A 262 -16.01 -4.87 28.37
C LYS A 262 -17.44 -5.08 28.89
N GLY A 263 -18.37 -5.41 27.98
CA GLY A 263 -19.68 -5.96 28.32
C GLY A 263 -19.63 -7.49 28.23
N ASP A 264 -20.77 -8.13 27.95
CA ASP A 264 -20.83 -9.60 27.85
C ASP A 264 -20.31 -10.15 26.51
N ASN A 265 -20.33 -9.33 25.45
CA ASN A 265 -19.89 -9.71 24.10
C ASN A 265 -19.07 -8.59 23.41
N PRO A 266 -18.27 -8.90 22.38
CA PRO A 266 -17.56 -7.90 21.59
C PRO A 266 -18.53 -6.99 20.82
N ASP A 267 -18.32 -5.68 20.96
CA ASP A 267 -19.07 -4.64 20.28
C ASP A 267 -18.13 -3.60 19.65
N ILE A 268 -18.68 -2.82 18.72
CA ILE A 268 -18.02 -1.66 18.15
C ILE A 268 -18.16 -0.46 19.08
N TYR A 269 -17.05 0.19 19.36
CA TYR A 269 -16.94 1.45 20.08
C TYR A 269 -16.22 2.50 19.23
N SER A 270 -16.50 3.77 19.47
CA SER A 270 -15.70 4.89 18.98
C SER A 270 -14.90 5.52 20.11
N TYR A 271 -13.60 5.69 19.92
CA TYR A 271 -12.71 6.45 20.79
C TYR A 271 -12.58 7.89 20.29
N ASP A 272 -12.87 8.89 21.13
CA ASP A 272 -12.53 10.29 20.85
C ASP A 272 -11.04 10.52 21.17
N VAL A 273 -10.24 10.72 20.12
CA VAL A 273 -8.77 10.80 20.22
C VAL A 273 -8.32 11.99 21.07
N LYS A 274 -9.06 13.11 21.04
CA LYS A 274 -8.75 14.32 21.80
C LYS A 274 -9.21 14.21 23.25
N ARG A 275 -10.39 13.67 23.50
CA ARG A 275 -10.97 13.57 24.85
C ARG A 275 -10.54 12.34 25.62
N GLY A 276 -9.99 11.33 24.94
CA GLY A 276 -9.60 10.06 25.56
C GLY A 276 -10.79 9.24 26.07
N LYS A 277 -11.94 9.28 25.38
CA LYS A 277 -13.19 8.67 25.84
C LYS A 277 -13.78 7.69 24.84
N TRP A 278 -14.20 6.52 25.33
CA TRP A 278 -14.96 5.53 24.58
C TRP A 278 -16.46 5.83 24.56
N LYS A 279 -17.11 5.56 23.44
CA LYS A 279 -18.57 5.56 23.27
C LYS A 279 -19.00 4.29 22.56
N ARG A 280 -19.91 3.53 23.18
CA ARG A 280 -20.46 2.29 22.60
C ARG A 280 -21.35 2.61 21.40
N LEU A 281 -21.12 1.93 20.28
CA LEU A 281 -21.87 2.13 19.04
C LEU A 281 -22.89 1.02 18.82
N THR A 282 -22.48 -0.24 18.95
CA THR A 282 -23.36 -1.42 18.85
C THR A 282 -23.71 -1.99 20.22
N ASN A 283 -24.83 -2.70 20.29
CA ASN A 283 -25.25 -3.45 21.46
C ASN A 283 -26.17 -4.58 20.97
N HIS A 284 -25.59 -5.75 20.76
CA HIS A 284 -26.30 -6.94 20.28
C HIS A 284 -25.67 -8.17 20.92
N PHE A 285 -26.39 -9.27 21.12
CA PHE A 285 -25.83 -10.51 21.72
C PHE A 285 -24.80 -11.24 20.83
N GLY A 286 -24.69 -10.81 19.57
CA GLY A 286 -23.76 -11.37 18.60
C GLY A 286 -22.42 -10.65 18.69
N ILE A 287 -21.37 -11.26 18.14
CA ILE A 287 -20.06 -10.64 18.03
C ILE A 287 -20.13 -9.59 16.92
N ASP A 288 -19.81 -8.34 17.24
CA ASP A 288 -19.57 -7.28 16.28
C ASP A 288 -18.07 -6.93 16.28
N THR A 289 -17.41 -7.04 15.13
CA THR A 289 -15.94 -6.90 15.02
C THR A 289 -15.49 -6.26 13.71
N GLU A 290 -14.18 -6.00 13.58
CA GLU A 290 -13.51 -5.56 12.34
C GLU A 290 -14.13 -4.30 11.71
N PRO A 291 -14.26 -3.18 12.46
CA PRO A 291 -14.89 -1.98 11.94
C PRO A 291 -14.08 -1.32 10.81
N ASP A 292 -14.79 -0.66 9.89
CA ASP A 292 -14.20 0.19 8.85
C ASP A 292 -15.06 1.43 8.60
N TRP A 293 -14.48 2.62 8.69
CA TRP A 293 -15.20 3.87 8.44
C TRP A 293 -15.49 4.09 6.96
N SER A 294 -16.67 4.59 6.63
CA SER A 294 -16.93 5.10 5.28
C SER A 294 -16.04 6.32 4.99
N PRO A 295 -15.66 6.57 3.73
CA PRO A 295 -14.81 7.72 3.36
C PRO A 295 -15.37 9.08 3.79
N ASP A 296 -16.70 9.20 3.91
CA ASP A 296 -17.38 10.41 4.38
C ASP A 296 -17.51 10.50 5.93
N GLY A 297 -17.10 9.45 6.64
CA GLY A 297 -17.17 9.34 8.11
C GLY A 297 -18.59 9.21 8.68
N ARG A 298 -19.61 8.97 7.85
CA ARG A 298 -21.02 8.90 8.30
C ARG A 298 -21.47 7.49 8.68
N LYS A 299 -20.73 6.47 8.24
CA LYS A 299 -21.08 5.07 8.42
C LYS A 299 -19.87 4.25 8.84
N ILE A 300 -20.14 3.07 9.39
CA ILE A 300 -19.14 2.08 9.77
C ILE A 300 -19.58 0.73 9.24
N LEU A 301 -18.74 0.06 8.45
CA LEU A 301 -18.87 -1.38 8.20
C LEU A 301 -18.34 -2.14 9.40
N PHE A 302 -18.87 -3.32 9.65
CA PHE A 302 -18.35 -4.24 10.65
C PHE A 302 -18.84 -5.66 10.33
N THR A 303 -18.08 -6.66 10.75
CA THR A 303 -18.45 -8.06 10.67
C THR A 303 -19.36 -8.40 11.86
N SER A 304 -20.46 -9.11 11.61
CA SER A 304 -21.35 -9.58 12.68
C SER A 304 -21.91 -10.96 12.39
N ASN A 305 -22.01 -11.78 13.44
CA ASN A 305 -22.70 -13.09 13.39
C ASN A 305 -24.18 -13.02 13.85
N ARG A 306 -24.77 -11.82 13.94
CA ARG A 306 -26.16 -11.62 14.39
C ARG A 306 -27.24 -12.35 13.57
N SER A 307 -26.88 -12.88 12.40
CA SER A 307 -27.77 -13.71 11.57
C SER A 307 -27.25 -15.15 11.40
N GLY A 308 -26.55 -15.68 12.40
CA GLY A 308 -26.01 -17.03 12.43
C GLY A 308 -24.54 -17.07 12.07
N THR A 309 -24.19 -16.81 10.80
CA THR A 309 -22.78 -16.78 10.35
C THR A 309 -22.25 -15.35 10.22
N PRO A 310 -20.92 -15.14 10.24
CA PRO A 310 -20.30 -13.83 10.01
C PRO A 310 -20.68 -13.24 8.66
N GLN A 311 -21.19 -12.01 8.69
CA GLN A 311 -21.63 -11.23 7.54
C GLN A 311 -21.22 -9.78 7.73
N VAL A 312 -21.11 -9.03 6.63
CA VAL A 312 -20.79 -7.60 6.69
C VAL A 312 -22.07 -6.78 6.87
N TYR A 313 -22.05 -5.91 7.88
CA TYR A 313 -23.11 -4.96 8.21
C TYR A 313 -22.59 -3.54 8.08
N GLU A 314 -23.51 -2.59 7.85
CA GLU A 314 -23.25 -1.16 7.83
C GLU A 314 -24.11 -0.49 8.89
N MET A 315 -23.50 0.34 9.74
CA MET A 315 -24.19 1.19 10.71
C MET A 315 -24.10 2.66 10.27
N ILE A 316 -25.20 3.40 10.35
CA ILE A 316 -25.22 4.86 10.28
C ILE A 316 -24.86 5.43 11.65
N VAL A 317 -23.80 6.23 11.74
CA VAL A 317 -23.21 6.67 13.02
C VAL A 317 -24.14 7.60 13.80
N SER A 318 -24.90 8.45 13.11
CA SER A 318 -25.75 9.46 13.75
C SER A 318 -26.94 8.89 14.51
N ASN A 319 -27.55 7.82 13.98
CA ASN A 319 -28.78 7.22 14.54
C ASN A 319 -28.64 5.73 14.87
N LYS A 320 -27.44 5.16 14.73
CA LYS A 320 -27.12 3.76 15.00
C LYS A 320 -27.97 2.74 14.20
N ARG A 321 -28.60 3.16 13.10
CA ARG A 321 -29.34 2.23 12.24
C ARG A 321 -28.38 1.27 11.56
N ILE A 322 -28.62 -0.03 11.72
CA ILE A 322 -27.79 -1.10 11.16
C ILE A 322 -28.52 -1.79 9.99
N LYS A 323 -27.79 -2.12 8.93
CA LYS A 323 -28.28 -2.90 7.79
C LYS A 323 -27.24 -3.94 7.36
N ARG A 324 -27.68 -5.16 7.07
CA ARG A 324 -26.84 -6.20 6.44
C ARG A 324 -26.50 -5.80 5.01
N LYS A 325 -25.27 -6.07 4.56
CA LYS A 325 -24.80 -5.75 3.20
C LYS A 325 -24.51 -6.97 2.34
N THR A 326 -24.03 -8.05 2.94
CA THR A 326 -23.67 -9.27 2.20
C THR A 326 -24.74 -10.34 2.41
N PHE A 327 -25.24 -10.93 1.32
CA PHE A 327 -26.26 -11.98 1.35
C PHE A 327 -25.83 -13.26 0.62
N GLU A 328 -24.78 -13.18 -0.19
CA GLU A 328 -24.20 -14.32 -0.90
C GLU A 328 -23.07 -14.96 -0.10
N GLY A 329 -23.03 -16.30 -0.07
CA GLY A 329 -22.01 -17.08 0.64
C GLY A 329 -22.28 -17.27 2.13
N SER A 330 -21.61 -18.26 2.71
CA SER A 330 -21.82 -18.67 4.10
C SER A 330 -21.01 -17.86 5.12
N TYR A 331 -20.02 -17.08 4.67
CA TYR A 331 -19.18 -16.26 5.54
C TYR A 331 -18.64 -15.07 4.75
N ASN A 332 -18.84 -13.87 5.29
CA ASN A 332 -18.30 -12.61 4.76
C ASN A 332 -17.79 -11.76 5.93
N ALA A 333 -16.51 -11.36 5.91
CA ALA A 333 -15.87 -10.65 7.01
C ALA A 333 -14.82 -9.63 6.53
N ARG A 334 -14.22 -8.86 7.46
CA ARG A 334 -13.20 -7.84 7.18
C ARG A 334 -13.57 -6.90 6.02
N GLY A 335 -14.78 -6.37 6.04
CA GLY A 335 -15.24 -5.40 5.05
C GLY A 335 -14.42 -4.12 5.06
N ARG A 336 -14.07 -3.63 3.88
CA ARG A 336 -13.38 -2.35 3.63
C ARG A 336 -14.10 -1.58 2.55
N TYR A 337 -14.38 -0.30 2.76
CA TYR A 337 -14.90 0.57 1.71
C TYR A 337 -13.83 0.85 0.65
N THR A 338 -14.25 0.88 -0.61
CA THR A 338 -13.45 1.58 -1.63
C THR A 338 -13.35 3.07 -1.29
N PRO A 339 -12.26 3.78 -1.66
CA PRO A 339 -12.09 5.20 -1.36
C PRO A 339 -13.23 6.10 -1.87
N ASP A 340 -13.92 5.70 -2.94
CA ASP A 340 -15.10 6.40 -3.48
C ASP A 340 -16.42 6.06 -2.75
N GLY A 341 -16.40 5.10 -1.82
CA GLY A 341 -17.54 4.65 -1.03
C GLY A 341 -18.60 3.87 -1.82
N LYS A 342 -18.35 3.49 -3.07
CA LYS A 342 -19.35 2.83 -3.94
C LYS A 342 -19.36 1.31 -3.82
N SER A 343 -18.27 0.71 -3.38
CA SER A 343 -18.13 -0.73 -3.24
C SER A 343 -17.48 -1.10 -1.91
N ILE A 344 -17.55 -2.38 -1.58
CA ILE A 344 -16.84 -2.97 -0.44
C ILE A 344 -16.00 -4.14 -0.92
N VAL A 345 -14.78 -4.24 -0.39
CA VAL A 345 -13.90 -5.41 -0.50
C VAL A 345 -13.97 -6.18 0.81
N PHE A 346 -14.04 -7.50 0.76
CA PHE A 346 -14.19 -8.33 1.96
C PHE A 346 -13.66 -9.74 1.72
N VAL A 347 -13.42 -10.44 2.83
CA VAL A 347 -13.10 -11.87 2.82
C VAL A 347 -14.40 -12.66 2.66
N HIS A 348 -14.47 -13.48 1.62
CA HIS A 348 -15.62 -14.29 1.23
C HIS A 348 -15.26 -15.77 1.26
N ARG A 349 -16.09 -16.60 1.90
CA ARG A 349 -15.89 -18.05 1.89
C ARG A 349 -16.71 -18.73 0.78
N LYS A 350 -16.02 -19.45 -0.09
CA LYS A 350 -16.62 -20.30 -1.14
C LYS A 350 -15.96 -21.68 -1.14
N ASN A 351 -16.77 -22.74 -1.15
CA ASN A 351 -16.31 -24.14 -1.15
C ASN A 351 -15.27 -24.44 -0.05
N GLY A 352 -15.45 -23.87 1.13
CA GLY A 352 -14.54 -24.06 2.26
C GLY A 352 -13.33 -23.12 2.29
N MET A 353 -12.97 -22.50 1.16
CA MET A 353 -11.82 -21.61 0.98
C MET A 353 -12.19 -20.14 1.15
N PHE A 354 -11.23 -19.33 1.61
CA PHE A 354 -11.39 -17.88 1.78
C PHE A 354 -10.73 -17.14 0.61
N HIS A 355 -11.47 -16.19 0.05
CA HIS A 355 -11.07 -15.37 -1.08
C HIS A 355 -11.37 -13.90 -0.81
N ILE A 356 -10.70 -13.01 -1.53
CA ILE A 356 -11.08 -11.59 -1.59
C ILE A 356 -12.17 -11.42 -2.65
N ALA A 357 -13.28 -10.81 -2.23
CA ALA A 357 -14.39 -10.45 -3.10
C ALA A 357 -14.67 -8.94 -3.03
N ILE A 358 -15.28 -8.43 -4.10
CA ILE A 358 -15.79 -7.06 -4.19
C ILE A 358 -17.29 -7.08 -4.42
N GLN A 359 -18.03 -6.20 -3.75
CA GLN A 359 -19.47 -6.01 -3.96
C GLN A 359 -19.80 -4.53 -4.15
N ASN A 360 -20.56 -4.22 -5.19
CA ASN A 360 -21.10 -2.89 -5.41
C ASN A 360 -22.26 -2.63 -4.42
N LEU A 361 -22.21 -1.50 -3.71
CA LEU A 361 -23.19 -1.19 -2.67
C LEU A 361 -24.54 -0.68 -3.20
N LEU A 362 -24.60 -0.24 -4.46
CA LEU A 362 -25.83 0.27 -5.07
C LEU A 362 -26.72 -0.87 -5.57
N ASN A 363 -26.15 -1.82 -6.32
CA ASN A 363 -26.90 -2.90 -6.95
C ASN A 363 -26.68 -4.28 -6.31
N GLY A 364 -25.75 -4.41 -5.36
CA GLY A 364 -25.45 -5.66 -4.65
C GLY A 364 -24.64 -6.67 -5.46
N LYS A 365 -24.23 -6.36 -6.70
CA LYS A 365 -23.46 -7.28 -7.54
C LYS A 365 -22.11 -7.59 -6.90
N MET A 366 -21.84 -8.87 -6.71
CA MET A 366 -20.60 -9.39 -6.13
C MET A 366 -19.73 -10.08 -7.20
N LYS A 367 -18.41 -9.95 -7.07
CA LYS A 367 -17.40 -10.67 -7.85
C LYS A 367 -16.29 -11.14 -6.92
N ILE A 368 -15.92 -12.42 -7.02
CA ILE A 368 -14.71 -12.95 -6.38
C ILE A 368 -13.51 -12.57 -7.25
N LEU A 369 -12.49 -11.98 -6.63
CA LEU A 369 -11.29 -11.47 -7.32
C LEU A 369 -10.16 -12.49 -7.31
N THR A 370 -9.97 -13.18 -6.20
CA THR A 370 -8.83 -14.08 -5.99
C THR A 370 -9.22 -15.55 -6.09
N ASN A 371 -8.19 -16.39 -6.28
CA ASN A 371 -8.28 -17.84 -6.38
C ASN A 371 -7.18 -18.54 -5.56
N THR A 372 -6.54 -17.78 -4.67
CA THR A 372 -5.48 -18.22 -3.75
C THR A 372 -6.07 -18.85 -2.49
N GLN A 373 -5.20 -19.27 -1.56
CA GLN A 373 -5.59 -20.03 -0.38
C GLN A 373 -5.49 -19.16 0.88
N LEU A 374 -6.57 -19.21 1.68
CA LEU A 374 -6.64 -18.53 2.98
C LEU A 374 -6.44 -17.02 2.89
N ASP A 375 -7.10 -16.39 1.91
CA ASP A 375 -6.97 -14.94 1.72
C ASP A 375 -7.62 -14.18 2.88
N GLU A 376 -6.89 -13.21 3.41
CA GLU A 376 -7.33 -12.41 4.54
C GLU A 376 -6.77 -10.98 4.53
N SER A 377 -7.25 -10.16 5.46
CA SER A 377 -6.77 -8.77 5.69
C SER A 377 -6.63 -7.92 4.41
N PRO A 378 -7.69 -7.79 3.59
CA PRO A 378 -7.60 -6.90 2.43
C PRO A 378 -7.40 -5.45 2.88
N THR A 379 -6.51 -4.75 2.19
CA THR A 379 -6.33 -3.29 2.25
C THR A 379 -6.35 -2.74 0.83
N ILE A 380 -6.94 -1.57 0.64
CA ILE A 380 -7.18 -0.97 -0.68
C ILE A 380 -6.28 0.24 -0.82
N SER A 381 -5.64 0.38 -1.98
CA SER A 381 -4.88 1.57 -2.32
C SER A 381 -5.75 2.83 -2.22
N PRO A 382 -5.18 3.99 -1.86
CA PRO A 382 -5.98 5.19 -1.64
C PRO A 382 -6.60 5.76 -2.93
N ASN A 383 -6.13 5.34 -4.11
CA ASN A 383 -6.79 5.62 -5.39
C ASN A 383 -7.87 4.60 -5.77
N GLY A 384 -8.00 3.50 -5.02
CA GLY A 384 -9.02 2.47 -5.19
C GLY A 384 -8.74 1.45 -6.30
N ASN A 385 -7.58 1.48 -6.96
CA ASN A 385 -7.30 0.62 -8.10
C ASN A 385 -6.67 -0.72 -7.74
N VAL A 386 -6.04 -0.83 -6.56
CA VAL A 386 -5.25 -1.99 -6.16
C VAL A 386 -5.67 -2.48 -4.77
N ILE A 387 -5.67 -3.78 -4.58
CA ILE A 387 -5.93 -4.43 -3.29
C ILE A 387 -4.69 -5.25 -2.93
N ILE A 388 -4.15 -5.06 -1.73
CA ILE A 388 -3.16 -5.95 -1.12
C ILE A 388 -3.87 -6.78 -0.04
N TYR A 389 -3.51 -8.05 0.07
CA TYR A 389 -4.06 -8.99 1.04
C TYR A 389 -2.98 -9.97 1.48
N ALA A 390 -3.17 -10.60 2.64
CA ALA A 390 -2.33 -11.71 3.07
C ALA A 390 -2.89 -13.02 2.53
N THR A 391 -2.02 -13.92 2.10
CA THR A 391 -2.38 -15.25 1.59
C THR A 391 -1.30 -16.25 2.01
N LYS A 392 -1.63 -17.53 1.92
CA LYS A 392 -0.64 -18.60 2.07
C LYS A 392 -0.05 -18.99 0.71
N SER A 393 1.27 -19.01 0.61
CA SER A 393 1.99 -19.59 -0.53
C SER A 393 2.88 -20.72 -0.02
N LYS A 394 2.59 -21.95 -0.47
CA LYS A 394 3.13 -23.19 0.10
C LYS A 394 2.82 -23.27 1.60
N GLU A 395 3.78 -22.91 2.46
CA GLU A 395 3.64 -22.92 3.91
C GLU A 395 3.86 -21.55 4.58
N GLU A 396 4.27 -20.56 3.81
CA GLU A 396 4.61 -19.23 4.31
C GLU A 396 3.45 -18.26 4.09
N ASP A 397 3.27 -17.37 5.07
CA ASP A 397 2.36 -16.24 4.94
C ASP A 397 3.06 -15.16 4.11
N ILE A 398 2.48 -14.82 2.96
CA ILE A 398 2.99 -13.77 2.06
C ILE A 398 1.94 -12.69 1.85
N LEU A 399 2.38 -11.53 1.37
CA LEU A 399 1.47 -10.55 0.80
C LEU A 399 1.30 -10.80 -0.70
N ALA A 400 0.09 -10.64 -1.17
CA ALA A 400 -0.26 -10.66 -2.58
C ALA A 400 -1.15 -9.46 -2.90
N GLY A 401 -1.26 -9.14 -4.18
CA GLY A 401 -2.10 -8.06 -4.64
C GLY A 401 -2.80 -8.36 -5.95
N ILE A 402 -3.87 -7.61 -6.16
CA ILE A 402 -4.72 -7.73 -7.34
C ILE A 402 -5.30 -6.36 -7.70
N SER A 403 -5.40 -6.06 -9.00
CA SER A 403 -6.13 -4.89 -9.46
C SER A 403 -7.63 -5.05 -9.17
N ILE A 404 -8.34 -3.94 -8.96
CA ILE A 404 -9.77 -3.98 -8.60
C ILE A 404 -10.65 -4.56 -9.70
N ASP A 405 -10.21 -4.49 -10.96
CA ASP A 405 -10.86 -5.14 -12.10
C ASP A 405 -10.55 -6.65 -12.20
N GLY A 406 -9.56 -7.12 -11.43
CA GLY A 406 -9.15 -8.52 -11.32
C GLY A 406 -8.26 -9.01 -12.45
N LYS A 407 -7.62 -8.11 -13.21
CA LYS A 407 -6.78 -8.46 -14.37
C LYS A 407 -5.29 -8.54 -14.09
N THR A 408 -4.76 -7.76 -13.15
CA THR A 408 -3.36 -7.84 -12.74
C THR A 408 -3.25 -8.54 -11.39
N ARG A 409 -2.30 -9.47 -11.26
CA ARG A 409 -1.92 -10.12 -10.01
C ARG A 409 -0.44 -9.96 -9.76
N PHE A 410 -0.07 -9.78 -8.50
CA PHE A 410 1.31 -9.68 -8.07
C PHE A 410 1.49 -10.25 -6.67
N ILE A 411 2.73 -10.55 -6.32
CA ILE A 411 3.13 -10.98 -4.97
C ILE A 411 4.14 -9.98 -4.40
N LEU A 412 4.24 -9.91 -3.08
CA LEU A 412 5.27 -9.17 -2.36
C LEU A 412 5.93 -10.15 -1.38
N PRO A 413 6.86 -10.99 -1.87
CA PRO A 413 7.54 -11.96 -1.04
C PRO A 413 8.41 -11.25 -0.01
N THR A 414 8.64 -11.93 1.13
CA THR A 414 9.61 -11.51 2.13
C THR A 414 10.71 -12.55 2.22
N ASN A 415 11.90 -12.15 2.70
CA ASN A 415 13.02 -13.08 2.87
C ASN A 415 13.08 -13.70 4.26
N SER A 416 12.38 -13.13 5.23
CA SER A 416 12.41 -13.60 6.61
C SER A 416 11.01 -13.72 7.18
N GLY A 417 10.65 -14.96 7.49
CA GLY A 417 9.42 -15.31 8.21
C GLY A 417 8.13 -14.93 7.50
N GLY A 418 7.00 -15.03 8.21
CA GLY A 418 5.68 -14.78 7.61
C GLY A 418 5.28 -13.31 7.68
N VAL A 419 4.62 -12.79 6.65
CA VAL A 419 4.04 -11.44 6.61
C VAL A 419 2.53 -11.48 6.52
N ARG A 420 1.87 -10.65 7.34
CA ARG A 420 0.40 -10.58 7.46
C ARG A 420 -0.07 -9.17 7.79
N GLU A 421 -1.40 -9.02 7.86
CA GLU A 421 -2.08 -7.79 8.32
C GLU A 421 -1.60 -6.51 7.60
N PRO A 422 -1.58 -6.49 6.26
CA PRO A 422 -1.17 -5.31 5.52
C PRO A 422 -2.15 -4.15 5.74
N SER A 423 -1.62 -2.94 5.74
CA SER A 423 -2.38 -1.70 5.84
C SER A 423 -1.75 -0.64 4.96
N TRP A 424 -2.47 -0.22 3.93
CA TRP A 424 -2.03 0.80 2.98
C TRP A 424 -2.18 2.20 3.58
N SER A 425 -1.16 3.04 3.45
CA SER A 425 -1.23 4.44 3.84
C SER A 425 -2.26 5.21 3.00
N PRO A 426 -2.80 6.34 3.51
CA PRO A 426 -3.45 7.31 2.64
C PRO A 426 -2.44 7.89 1.62
N LEU A 427 -2.95 8.70 0.67
CA LEU A 427 -2.08 9.57 -0.11
C LEU A 427 -1.30 10.46 0.86
N LEU A 428 0.02 10.35 0.83
CA LEU A 428 0.89 11.20 1.62
C LEU A 428 0.97 12.56 0.93
N LYS A 429 0.83 13.63 1.70
CA LYS A 429 1.08 14.97 1.15
C LYS A 429 2.55 15.06 0.78
N SER A 430 2.84 15.17 -0.52
CA SER A 430 4.15 15.63 -0.96
C SER A 430 4.41 16.99 -0.32
N LEU A 431 5.61 17.21 0.21
CA LEU A 431 6.07 18.56 0.51
C LEU A 431 5.98 19.35 -0.81
N GLU A 432 5.02 20.28 -0.91
CA GLU A 432 4.80 21.13 -2.11
C GLU A 432 5.89 22.18 -2.27
#